data_AF-A0A6V7RMN1-F1
#
_entry.id   AF-A0A6V7RMN1-F1
#
_cell.length_a   1.000
_cell.length_b   1.000
_cell.length_c   1.000
_cell.angle_alpha   90.00
_cell.angle_beta   90.00
_cell.angle_gamma   90.00
#
_symmetry.space_group_name_H-M   'P 1'
#
loop_
_entity.id
_entity.type
_entity.pdbx_description
1 polymer ?
#
loop_
_entity_poly.entity_id
_entity_poly.type
_entity_poly.pdbx_seq_one_letter_code
_entity_poly.pdbx_strand_id
1 'polypeptide(L)'
;MKSYKETKEYLKQLEDYRSFQYRSTRLPEMVEKETKHFKDVQEFYKEEGFNHLSVVEIIRTFIKVDILKLSLMQSTHGIYVDGNTPQYPSEAETVAKFTLETSDIDFYQLILPEDLEKKNEEIKEAIISFNRSVEPFLQSIEKNAGDVTTTVQAVITELFNSNPHILSKIYDETYYETVLNYMIDNAFENTWKQQKVQTPLVSFYAMFTLSFYDNVYLDQLV
;
A
#
# COMPACT_ATOMS: atom_id res chain seq x y z
N MET A 1 16.20 -27.57 -11.21
CA MET A 1 15.08 -26.72 -10.75
C MET A 1 13.81 -27.55 -10.81
N LYS A 2 13.05 -27.69 -9.71
CA LYS A 2 11.67 -28.18 -9.82
C LYS A 2 10.92 -27.20 -10.73
N SER A 3 10.18 -27.70 -11.71
CA SER A 3 9.60 -26.82 -12.73
C SER A 3 8.49 -25.96 -12.11
N TYR A 4 8.30 -24.73 -12.59
CA TYR A 4 7.14 -23.87 -12.27
C TYR A 4 5.81 -24.64 -12.25
N LYS A 5 5.68 -25.65 -13.12
CA LYS A 5 4.52 -26.53 -13.23
C LYS A 5 4.33 -27.46 -12.01
N GLU A 6 5.39 -27.94 -11.38
CA GLU A 6 5.31 -28.85 -10.21
C GLU A 6 4.91 -28.09 -8.94
N THR A 7 5.43 -26.88 -8.77
CA THR A 7 5.04 -25.97 -7.67
C THR A 7 3.61 -25.53 -7.75
N LYS A 8 3.18 -25.20 -8.96
CA LYS A 8 1.80 -24.90 -9.29
C LYS A 8 0.84 -26.02 -8.87
N GLU A 9 1.20 -27.28 -9.10
CA GLU A 9 0.36 -28.41 -8.67
C GLU A 9 0.44 -28.66 -7.17
N TYR A 10 1.60 -28.50 -6.54
CA TYR A 10 1.74 -28.68 -5.10
C TYR A 10 0.97 -27.63 -4.28
N LEU A 11 1.08 -26.34 -4.62
CA LEU A 11 0.31 -25.29 -3.93
C LEU A 11 -1.20 -25.43 -4.19
N LYS A 12 -1.59 -25.93 -5.36
CA LYS A 12 -2.99 -26.30 -5.65
C LYS A 12 -3.46 -27.48 -4.80
N GLN A 13 -2.62 -28.50 -4.58
CA GLN A 13 -2.92 -29.66 -3.74
C GLN A 13 -3.04 -29.32 -2.25
N LEU A 14 -2.40 -28.24 -1.80
CA LEU A 14 -2.56 -27.77 -0.43
C LEU A 14 -3.97 -27.22 -0.16
N GLU A 15 -4.77 -26.90 -1.20
CA GLU A 15 -6.15 -26.39 -1.15
C GLU A 15 -6.39 -25.25 -0.13
N ASP A 16 -5.31 -24.64 0.39
CA ASP A 16 -5.37 -23.68 1.48
C ASP A 16 -5.53 -22.27 0.93
N TYR A 17 -6.61 -22.08 0.19
CA TYR A 17 -7.04 -20.76 -0.25
C TYR A 17 -7.68 -19.96 0.90
N ARG A 18 -7.63 -20.40 2.17
CA ARG A 18 -8.32 -19.74 3.29
C ARG A 18 -7.89 -18.28 3.43
N SER A 19 -6.58 -18.01 3.24
CA SER A 19 -6.05 -16.65 3.22
C SER A 19 -6.66 -15.83 2.08
N PHE A 20 -6.64 -16.34 0.84
CA PHE A 20 -7.24 -15.64 -0.30
C PHE A 20 -8.76 -15.47 -0.16
N GLN A 21 -9.48 -16.49 0.28
CA GLN A 21 -10.93 -16.45 0.51
C GLN A 21 -11.28 -15.35 1.50
N TYR A 22 -10.62 -15.31 2.66
CA TYR A 22 -10.82 -14.25 3.65
C TYR A 22 -10.55 -12.87 3.04
N ARG A 23 -9.38 -12.68 2.41
CA ARG A 23 -8.99 -11.39 1.84
C ARG A 23 -9.89 -10.95 0.68
N SER A 24 -10.37 -11.89 -0.13
CA SER A 24 -11.28 -11.65 -1.26
C SER A 24 -12.66 -11.14 -0.81
N THR A 25 -13.04 -11.34 0.45
CA THR A 25 -14.26 -10.75 1.02
C THR A 25 -14.06 -9.33 1.54
N ARG A 26 -12.82 -8.86 1.69
CA ARG A 26 -12.50 -7.57 2.32
C ARG A 26 -11.87 -6.58 1.34
N LEU A 27 -10.90 -7.04 0.56
CA LEU A 27 -10.15 -6.20 -0.39
C LEU A 27 -11.04 -5.42 -1.36
N PRO A 28 -12.11 -5.99 -1.96
CA PRO A 28 -13.00 -5.22 -2.83
C PRO A 28 -13.61 -4.01 -2.11
N GLU A 29 -14.17 -4.22 -0.91
CA GLU A 29 -14.81 -3.16 -0.11
C GLU A 29 -13.80 -2.08 0.29
N MET A 30 -12.57 -2.48 0.65
CA MET A 30 -11.52 -1.55 1.03
C MET A 30 -11.05 -0.71 -0.16
N VAL A 31 -10.84 -1.31 -1.35
CA VAL A 31 -10.48 -0.58 -2.57
C VAL A 31 -11.61 0.38 -2.97
N GLU A 32 -12.88 -0.05 -2.85
CA GLU A 32 -14.02 0.81 -3.12
C GLU A 32 -14.10 2.00 -2.16
N LYS A 33 -13.90 1.77 -0.85
CA LYS A 33 -13.83 2.85 0.16
C LYS A 33 -12.75 3.87 -0.19
N GLU A 34 -11.52 3.44 -0.51
CA GLU A 34 -10.44 4.36 -0.91
C GLU A 34 -10.75 5.08 -2.23
N THR A 35 -11.36 4.39 -3.19
CA THR A 35 -11.76 4.99 -4.47
C THR A 35 -12.82 6.07 -4.27
N LYS A 36 -13.77 5.85 -3.35
CA LYS A 36 -14.79 6.83 -3.01
C LYS A 36 -14.18 8.03 -2.28
N HIS A 37 -13.36 7.78 -1.25
CA HIS A 37 -12.64 8.83 -0.52
C HIS A 37 -11.82 9.70 -1.47
N PHE A 38 -11.10 9.07 -2.40
CA PHE A 38 -10.33 9.80 -3.40
C PHE A 38 -11.20 10.70 -4.28
N LYS A 39 -12.40 10.26 -4.69
CA LYS A 39 -13.32 11.12 -5.47
C LYS A 39 -13.73 12.36 -4.68
N ASP A 40 -14.01 12.21 -3.39
CA ASP A 40 -14.36 13.35 -2.52
C ASP A 40 -13.18 14.33 -2.43
N VAL A 41 -11.94 13.82 -2.30
CA VAL A 41 -10.71 14.64 -2.32
C VAL A 41 -10.47 15.29 -3.68
N GLN A 42 -10.80 14.62 -4.80
CA GLN A 42 -10.70 15.18 -6.14
C GLN A 42 -11.65 16.36 -6.35
N GLU A 43 -12.88 16.26 -5.83
CA GLU A 43 -13.86 17.34 -5.90
C GLU A 43 -13.34 18.56 -5.14
N PHE A 44 -12.86 18.37 -3.91
CA PHE A 44 -12.25 19.45 -3.12
C PHE A 44 -10.99 20.05 -3.79
N TYR A 45 -10.12 19.22 -4.36
CA TYR A 45 -8.92 19.70 -5.09
C TYR A 45 -9.27 20.51 -6.34
N LYS A 46 -10.37 20.20 -7.03
CA LYS A 46 -10.83 20.98 -8.19
C LYS A 46 -11.38 22.35 -7.79
N GLU A 47 -12.01 22.44 -6.61
CA GLU A 47 -12.59 23.68 -6.10
C GLU A 47 -11.51 24.61 -5.52
N GLU A 48 -10.64 24.09 -4.66
CA GLU A 48 -9.64 24.87 -3.91
C GLU A 48 -8.26 24.94 -4.61
N GLY A 49 -8.06 24.14 -5.66
CA GLY A 49 -6.78 24.02 -6.36
C GLY A 49 -5.72 23.26 -5.54
N PHE A 50 -4.45 23.47 -5.90
CA PHE A 50 -3.32 22.81 -5.23
C PHE A 50 -3.21 23.28 -3.78
N ASN A 51 -3.66 22.44 -2.84
CA ASN A 51 -3.66 22.74 -1.42
C ASN A 51 -3.08 21.58 -0.62
N HIS A 52 -2.67 21.90 0.60
CA HIS A 52 -1.95 20.98 1.47
C HIS A 52 -2.74 19.72 1.82
N LEU A 53 -3.99 19.90 2.23
CA LEU A 53 -4.84 18.83 2.74
C LEU A 53 -5.12 17.80 1.65
N SER A 54 -5.48 18.26 0.45
CA SER A 54 -5.71 17.35 -0.68
C SER A 54 -4.46 16.56 -1.03
N VAL A 55 -3.28 17.18 -1.06
CA VAL A 55 -2.03 16.48 -1.40
C VAL A 55 -1.74 15.38 -0.38
N VAL A 56 -1.88 15.67 0.92
CA VAL A 56 -1.72 14.69 2.00
C VAL A 56 -2.70 13.53 1.81
N GLU A 57 -3.99 13.81 1.63
CA GLU A 57 -5.01 12.77 1.46
C GLU A 57 -4.82 11.93 0.20
N ILE A 58 -4.42 12.54 -0.92
CA ILE A 58 -4.10 11.84 -2.17
C ILE A 58 -2.95 10.87 -1.96
N ILE A 59 -1.88 11.32 -1.31
CA ILE A 59 -0.70 10.50 -1.04
C ILE A 59 -1.01 9.37 -0.04
N ARG A 60 -1.78 9.64 1.03
CA ARG A 60 -2.24 8.59 1.97
C ARG A 60 -3.04 7.52 1.25
N THR A 61 -4.03 7.94 0.46
CA THR A 61 -4.90 7.02 -0.29
C THR A 61 -4.07 6.19 -1.27
N PHE A 62 -3.12 6.82 -1.96
CA PHE A 62 -2.20 6.11 -2.86
C PHE A 62 -1.39 5.03 -2.14
N ILE A 63 -0.75 5.37 -1.01
CA ILE A 63 0.01 4.41 -0.20
C ILE A 63 -0.89 3.28 0.33
N LYS A 64 -2.11 3.60 0.78
CA LYS A 64 -3.08 2.61 1.24
C LYS A 64 -3.47 1.62 0.15
N VAL A 65 -3.77 2.09 -1.06
CA VAL A 65 -4.11 1.20 -2.19
C VAL A 65 -2.91 0.32 -2.58
N ASP A 66 -1.68 0.85 -2.51
CA ASP A 66 -0.48 0.04 -2.71
C ASP A 66 -0.30 -1.04 -1.62
N ILE A 67 -0.66 -0.76 -0.37
CA ILE A 67 -0.71 -1.76 0.71
C ILE A 67 -1.78 -2.83 0.42
N LEU A 68 -2.96 -2.45 -0.09
CA LEU A 68 -4.00 -3.41 -0.50
C LEU A 68 -3.51 -4.31 -1.65
N LYS A 69 -2.79 -3.74 -2.62
CA LYS A 69 -2.15 -4.49 -3.70
C LYS A 69 -1.14 -5.50 -3.16
N LEU A 70 -0.31 -5.13 -2.20
CA LEU A 70 0.64 -6.06 -1.57
C LEU A 70 -0.08 -7.18 -0.83
N SER A 71 -1.15 -6.84 -0.13
CA SER A 71 -1.98 -7.83 0.53
C SER A 71 -2.64 -8.82 -0.45
N LEU A 72 -3.06 -8.35 -1.63
CA LEU A 72 -3.51 -9.21 -2.72
C LEU A 72 -2.37 -10.10 -3.21
N MET A 73 -1.20 -9.54 -3.48
CA MET A 73 -0.03 -10.29 -3.94
C MET A 73 0.35 -11.41 -2.96
N GLN A 74 0.34 -11.14 -1.66
CA GLN A 74 0.66 -12.11 -0.62
C GLN A 74 -0.23 -13.37 -0.67
N SER A 75 -1.46 -13.23 -1.15
CA SER A 75 -2.45 -14.32 -1.20
C SER A 75 -2.66 -14.94 -2.57
N THR A 76 -2.07 -14.35 -3.61
CA THR A 76 -2.24 -14.75 -5.03
C THR A 76 -0.94 -15.21 -5.68
N HIS A 77 0.18 -15.09 -4.97
CA HIS A 77 1.50 -15.51 -5.44
C HIS A 77 2.08 -16.55 -4.49
N GLY A 78 2.94 -17.41 -5.04
CA GLY A 78 3.82 -18.30 -4.29
C GLY A 78 5.28 -17.92 -4.53
N ILE A 79 6.15 -18.38 -3.64
CA ILE A 79 7.60 -18.23 -3.72
C ILE A 79 8.27 -19.59 -3.48
N TYR A 80 9.57 -19.66 -3.77
CA TYR A 80 10.43 -20.77 -3.37
C TYR A 80 11.41 -20.29 -2.32
N VAL A 81 11.48 -21.01 -1.21
CA VAL A 81 12.52 -20.82 -0.21
C VAL A 81 13.50 -21.99 -0.23
N ASP A 82 14.66 -21.78 0.40
CA ASP A 82 15.79 -22.71 0.44
C ASP A 82 15.33 -24.17 0.57
N GLY A 83 15.68 -24.98 -0.45
CA GLY A 83 15.22 -26.37 -0.58
C GLY A 83 14.18 -26.61 -1.68
N ASN A 84 13.78 -25.59 -2.46
CA ASN A 84 12.77 -25.69 -3.54
C ASN A 84 11.40 -26.19 -3.03
N THR A 85 11.01 -25.80 -1.82
CA THR A 85 9.66 -26.04 -1.31
C THR A 85 8.83 -24.81 -1.61
N PRO A 86 7.76 -24.94 -2.40
CA PRO A 86 6.90 -23.80 -2.69
C PRO A 86 6.01 -23.47 -1.49
N GLN A 87 5.84 -22.18 -1.24
CA GLN A 87 4.98 -21.67 -0.16
C GLN A 87 4.34 -20.33 -0.54
N TYR A 88 3.33 -19.90 0.20
CA TYR A 88 2.87 -18.51 0.16
C TYR A 88 3.96 -17.59 0.74
N PRO A 89 4.17 -16.39 0.17
CA PRO A 89 5.11 -15.43 0.72
C PRO A 89 4.65 -14.97 2.11
N SER A 90 5.60 -14.90 3.03
CA SER A 90 5.42 -14.18 4.28
C SER A 90 5.19 -12.69 4.02
N GLU A 91 4.72 -12.00 5.04
CA GLU A 91 4.56 -10.55 4.99
C GLU A 91 5.89 -9.84 4.73
N ALA A 92 6.96 -10.27 5.42
CA ALA A 92 8.29 -9.73 5.24
C ALA A 92 8.81 -9.91 3.79
N GLU A 93 8.62 -11.09 3.19
CA GLU A 93 9.03 -11.34 1.80
C GLU A 93 8.21 -10.52 0.80
N THR A 94 6.91 -10.33 1.06
CA THR A 94 6.03 -9.50 0.22
C THR A 94 6.44 -8.03 0.24
N VAL A 95 6.74 -7.52 1.44
CA VAL A 95 7.22 -6.16 1.68
C VAL A 95 8.59 -5.93 1.02
N ALA A 96 9.53 -6.86 1.20
CA ALA A 96 10.88 -6.75 0.63
C ALA A 96 10.86 -6.70 -0.90
N LYS A 97 9.95 -7.44 -1.55
CA LYS A 97 9.78 -7.39 -3.02
C LYS A 97 9.35 -6.00 -3.51
N PHE A 98 8.61 -5.25 -2.70
CA PHE A 98 8.09 -3.93 -3.06
C PHE A 98 9.09 -2.80 -2.79
N THR A 99 9.85 -2.86 -1.70
CA THR A 99 10.85 -1.82 -1.36
C THR A 99 12.05 -1.84 -2.29
N LEU A 100 12.14 -2.81 -3.22
CA LEU A 100 13.31 -3.09 -4.06
C LEU A 100 14.59 -3.31 -3.24
N GLU A 101 14.46 -3.61 -1.94
CA GLU A 101 15.51 -4.34 -1.25
C GLU A 101 15.76 -5.59 -2.09
N THR A 102 17.03 -5.87 -2.41
CA THR A 102 17.49 -6.92 -3.33
C THR A 102 17.04 -8.30 -2.87
N SER A 103 15.75 -8.57 -3.03
CA SER A 103 15.12 -9.83 -2.75
C SER A 103 15.27 -10.66 -4.02
N ASP A 104 16.22 -11.59 -3.98
CA ASP A 104 16.42 -12.61 -5.02
C ASP A 104 15.23 -13.60 -5.13
N ILE A 105 14.15 -13.34 -4.37
CA ILE A 105 12.93 -14.14 -4.37
C ILE A 105 12.03 -13.73 -5.54
N ASP A 106 11.76 -14.70 -6.40
CA ASP A 106 10.78 -14.59 -7.47
C ASP A 106 9.37 -14.94 -6.96
N PHE A 107 8.41 -14.10 -7.34
CA PHE A 107 6.99 -14.27 -7.03
C PHE A 107 6.29 -14.86 -8.25
N TYR A 108 5.53 -15.93 -8.03
CA TYR A 108 4.89 -16.71 -9.08
C TYR A 108 3.37 -16.70 -8.86
N GLN A 109 2.61 -16.17 -9.83
CA GLN A 109 1.15 -16.14 -9.74
C GLN A 109 0.59 -17.56 -9.62
N LEU A 110 -0.36 -17.75 -8.70
CA LEU A 110 -1.05 -19.02 -8.48
C LEU A 110 -2.18 -19.21 -9.49
N ILE A 111 -2.55 -20.47 -9.75
CA ILE A 111 -3.84 -20.76 -10.39
C ILE A 111 -4.90 -20.86 -9.31
N LEU A 112 -5.84 -19.93 -9.36
CA LEU A 112 -7.00 -19.95 -8.49
C LEU A 112 -8.13 -20.78 -9.14
N PRO A 113 -9.02 -21.37 -8.34
CA PRO A 113 -10.34 -21.82 -8.79
C PRO A 113 -11.07 -20.69 -9.54
N GLU A 114 -11.94 -21.02 -10.50
CA GLU A 114 -12.57 -20.05 -11.41
C GLU A 114 -13.30 -18.91 -10.67
N ASP A 115 -13.98 -19.21 -9.57
CA ASP A 115 -14.67 -18.24 -8.72
C ASP A 115 -13.71 -17.28 -8.01
N LEU A 116 -12.57 -17.81 -7.56
CA LEU A 116 -11.51 -17.04 -6.90
C LEU A 116 -10.68 -16.23 -7.90
N GLU A 117 -10.44 -16.77 -9.10
CA GLU A 117 -9.77 -16.05 -10.19
C GLU A 117 -10.63 -14.88 -10.66
N LYS A 118 -11.95 -15.07 -10.78
CA LYS A 118 -12.86 -13.97 -11.10
C LYS A 118 -12.75 -12.82 -10.11
N LYS A 119 -12.78 -13.13 -8.80
CA LYS A 119 -12.60 -12.12 -7.74
C LYS A 119 -11.22 -11.46 -7.78
N ASN A 120 -10.17 -12.24 -8.04
CA ASN A 120 -8.81 -11.74 -8.18
C ASN A 120 -8.71 -10.69 -9.30
N GLU A 121 -9.25 -11.00 -10.47
CA GLU A 121 -9.27 -10.09 -11.61
C GLU A 121 -10.12 -8.84 -11.33
N GLU A 122 -11.29 -8.98 -10.71
CA GLU A 122 -12.12 -7.83 -10.29
C GLU A 122 -11.36 -6.87 -9.35
N ILE A 123 -10.63 -7.41 -8.35
CA ILE A 123 -9.84 -6.59 -7.42
C ILE A 123 -8.66 -5.93 -8.16
N LYS A 124 -7.96 -6.67 -9.04
CA LYS A 124 -6.87 -6.12 -9.86
C LYS A 124 -7.35 -4.98 -10.75
N GLU A 125 -8.46 -5.16 -11.44
CA GLU A 125 -9.04 -4.14 -12.31
C GLU A 125 -9.43 -2.89 -11.51
N ALA A 126 -9.99 -3.06 -10.30
CA ALA A 126 -10.29 -1.94 -9.41
C ALA A 126 -9.03 -1.16 -8.99
N ILE A 127 -7.97 -1.86 -8.59
CA ILE A 127 -6.67 -1.24 -8.25
C ILE A 127 -6.05 -0.53 -9.46
N ILE A 128 -6.06 -1.17 -10.64
CA ILE A 128 -5.55 -0.56 -11.88
C ILE A 128 -6.34 0.70 -12.24
N SER A 129 -7.67 0.65 -12.11
CA SER A 129 -8.56 1.78 -12.37
C SER A 129 -8.27 2.94 -11.41
N PHE A 130 -8.12 2.64 -10.11
CA PHE A 130 -7.70 3.63 -9.11
C PHE A 130 -6.36 4.26 -9.48
N ASN A 131 -5.34 3.44 -9.77
CA ASN A 131 -3.99 3.94 -10.10
C ASN A 131 -4.01 4.84 -11.35
N ARG A 132 -4.79 4.49 -12.38
CA ARG A 132 -4.99 5.37 -13.55
C ARG A 132 -5.67 6.69 -13.20
N SER A 133 -6.59 6.67 -12.23
CA SER A 133 -7.33 7.87 -11.82
C SER A 133 -6.51 8.81 -10.93
N VAL A 134 -5.57 8.29 -10.13
CA VAL A 134 -4.70 9.08 -9.24
C VAL A 134 -3.46 9.61 -9.96
N GLU A 135 -2.98 8.92 -11.00
CA GLU A 135 -1.78 9.28 -11.77
C GLU A 135 -1.70 10.77 -12.17
N PRO A 136 -2.75 11.42 -12.73
CA PRO A 136 -2.66 12.84 -13.10
C PRO A 136 -2.44 13.76 -11.89
N PHE A 137 -2.93 13.37 -10.72
CA PHE A 137 -2.75 14.12 -9.48
C PHE A 137 -1.34 13.91 -8.93
N LEU A 138 -0.81 12.69 -8.99
CA LEU A 138 0.60 12.43 -8.62
C LEU A 138 1.55 13.22 -9.52
N GLN A 139 1.31 13.30 -10.83
CA GLN A 139 2.08 14.14 -11.74
C GLN A 139 1.95 15.64 -11.43
N SER A 140 0.75 16.08 -11.02
CA SER A 140 0.53 17.46 -10.57
C SER A 140 1.31 17.75 -9.29
N ILE A 141 1.31 16.82 -8.33
CA ILE A 141 2.10 16.91 -7.10
C ILE A 141 3.58 16.94 -7.43
N GLU A 142 4.06 16.07 -8.31
CA GLU A 142 5.47 16.01 -8.68
C GLU A 142 5.96 17.34 -9.28
N LYS A 143 5.14 17.96 -10.13
CA LYS A 143 5.44 19.28 -10.71
C LYS A 143 5.54 20.40 -9.66
N ASN A 144 4.78 20.32 -8.57
CA ASN A 144 4.67 21.39 -7.57
C ASN A 144 5.50 21.15 -6.30
N ALA A 145 5.75 19.89 -5.95
CA ALA A 145 6.36 19.46 -4.69
C ALA A 145 7.57 18.53 -4.90
N GLY A 146 7.96 18.22 -6.14
CA GLY A 146 9.14 17.42 -6.46
C GLY A 146 8.89 15.91 -6.49
N ASP A 147 9.96 15.15 -6.73
CA ASP A 147 9.92 13.71 -7.09
C ASP A 147 9.04 12.87 -6.14
N VAL A 148 7.89 12.45 -6.64
CA VAL A 148 6.92 11.62 -5.91
C VAL A 148 7.42 10.19 -5.81
N THR A 149 8.03 9.64 -6.86
CA THR A 149 8.43 8.24 -6.92
C THR A 149 9.47 7.91 -5.87
N THR A 150 10.58 8.66 -5.85
CA THR A 150 11.65 8.46 -4.88
C THR A 150 11.17 8.74 -3.45
N THR A 151 10.32 9.75 -3.28
CA THR A 151 9.76 10.10 -1.96
C THR A 151 8.89 8.98 -1.42
N VAL A 152 7.90 8.52 -2.20
CA VAL A 152 6.98 7.48 -1.75
C VAL A 152 7.72 6.16 -1.52
N GLN A 153 8.72 5.82 -2.33
CA GLN A 153 9.54 4.63 -2.09
C GLN A 153 10.27 4.70 -0.74
N ALA A 154 10.89 5.83 -0.41
CA ALA A 154 11.58 5.99 0.87
C ALA A 154 10.61 5.96 2.06
N VAL A 155 9.45 6.61 1.93
CA VAL A 155 8.41 6.61 2.96
C VAL A 155 7.83 5.22 3.17
N ILE A 156 7.52 4.48 2.11
CA ILE A 156 7.01 3.11 2.23
C ILE A 156 8.06 2.19 2.86
N THR A 157 9.33 2.37 2.51
CA THR A 157 10.44 1.64 3.15
C THR A 157 10.50 1.93 4.65
N GLU A 158 10.41 3.20 5.05
CA GLU A 158 10.37 3.59 6.46
C GLU A 158 9.14 3.05 7.19
N LEU A 159 7.97 3.14 6.55
CA LEU A 159 6.70 2.65 7.07
C LEU A 159 6.81 1.16 7.39
N PHE A 160 7.36 0.37 6.48
CA PHE A 160 7.51 -1.08 6.65
C PHE A 160 8.59 -1.47 7.66
N ASN A 161 9.72 -0.76 7.69
CA ASN A 161 10.76 -0.97 8.70
C ASN A 161 10.24 -0.70 10.12
N SER A 162 9.37 0.28 10.27
CA SER A 162 8.76 0.62 11.56
C SER A 162 7.56 -0.26 11.92
N ASN A 163 6.95 -0.94 10.94
CA ASN A 163 5.69 -1.67 11.09
C ASN A 163 5.71 -3.02 10.34
N PRO A 164 6.45 -4.03 10.83
CA PRO A 164 6.68 -5.30 10.13
C PRO A 164 5.45 -6.23 10.00
N HIS A 165 4.30 -5.84 10.56
CA HIS A 165 3.04 -6.61 10.58
C HIS A 165 1.85 -5.81 10.01
N ILE A 166 2.11 -4.78 9.22
CA ILE A 166 1.11 -3.92 8.60
C ILE A 166 0.07 -4.68 7.73
N LEU A 167 0.47 -5.63 6.87
CA LEU A 167 -0.41 -6.38 5.97
C LEU A 167 -1.36 -7.30 6.73
N SER A 168 -0.96 -7.77 7.91
CA SER A 168 -1.85 -8.55 8.77
C SER A 168 -2.91 -7.70 9.50
N LYS A 169 -2.61 -6.41 9.74
CA LYS A 169 -3.44 -5.51 10.56
C LYS A 169 -4.43 -4.66 9.78
N ILE A 170 -4.23 -4.47 8.47
CA ILE A 170 -5.12 -3.64 7.62
C ILE A 170 -6.59 -4.10 7.60
N TYR A 171 -6.89 -5.32 8.07
CA TYR A 171 -8.26 -5.83 8.15
C TYR A 171 -9.01 -5.38 9.40
N ASP A 172 -8.31 -4.80 10.38
CA ASP A 172 -8.91 -4.09 11.50
C ASP A 172 -9.28 -2.67 11.05
N GLU A 173 -10.56 -2.33 11.14
CA GLU A 173 -11.09 -1.06 10.62
C GLU A 173 -10.48 0.16 11.34
N THR A 174 -10.33 0.09 12.67
CA THR A 174 -9.73 1.18 13.45
C THR A 174 -8.26 1.36 13.09
N TYR A 175 -7.53 0.25 12.92
CA TYR A 175 -6.16 0.29 12.47
C TYR A 175 -6.06 0.92 11.09
N TYR A 176 -6.86 0.46 10.13
CA TYR A 176 -6.78 0.89 8.75
C TYR A 176 -7.20 2.35 8.52
N GLU A 177 -8.27 2.80 9.18
CA GLU A 177 -8.80 4.15 8.99
C GLU A 177 -8.03 5.20 9.80
N THR A 178 -7.51 4.86 10.97
CA THR A 178 -6.88 5.83 11.88
C THR A 178 -5.39 5.58 12.07
N VAL A 179 -5.01 4.40 12.56
CA VAL A 179 -3.62 4.13 12.95
C VAL A 179 -2.69 4.15 11.74
N LEU A 180 -3.14 3.62 10.61
CA LEU A 180 -2.36 3.58 9.37
C LEU A 180 -2.08 4.99 8.83
N ASN A 181 -3.03 5.92 8.92
CA ASN A 181 -2.80 7.31 8.55
C ASN A 181 -1.70 7.93 9.41
N TYR A 182 -1.77 7.74 10.73
CA TYR A 182 -0.73 8.18 11.66
C TYR A 182 0.65 7.56 11.34
N MET A 183 0.69 6.27 10.98
CA MET A 183 1.95 5.60 10.63
C MET A 183 2.54 6.13 9.32
N ILE A 184 1.71 6.38 8.31
CA ILE A 184 2.15 7.00 7.04
C ILE A 184 2.73 8.39 7.33
N ASP A 185 2.03 9.18 8.12
CA ASP A 185 2.47 10.52 8.52
C ASP A 185 3.82 10.52 9.24
N ASN A 186 3.97 9.64 10.23
CA ASN A 186 5.20 9.49 10.97
C ASN A 186 6.34 9.00 10.08
N ALA A 187 6.06 8.16 9.07
CA ALA A 187 7.05 7.73 8.10
C ALA A 187 7.55 8.90 7.22
N PHE A 188 6.68 9.83 6.83
CA PHE A 188 7.07 11.08 6.17
C PHE A 188 7.96 11.94 7.09
N GLU A 189 7.57 12.12 8.34
CA GLU A 189 8.32 12.91 9.32
C GLU A 189 9.70 12.32 9.62
N ASN A 190 9.81 11.00 9.77
CA ASN A 190 11.09 10.32 9.96
C ASN A 190 11.98 10.40 8.72
N THR A 191 11.41 10.23 7.53
CA THR A 191 12.13 10.38 6.26
C THR A 191 12.71 11.79 6.13
N TRP A 192 11.96 12.82 6.56
CA TRP A 192 12.41 14.20 6.62
C TRP A 192 13.55 14.41 7.62
N LYS A 193 13.32 14.07 8.90
CA LYS A 193 14.27 14.30 9.99
C LYS A 193 15.60 13.59 9.77
N GLN A 194 15.56 12.40 9.19
CA GLN A 194 16.75 11.60 8.89
C GLN A 194 17.36 11.93 7.52
N GLN A 195 16.77 12.90 6.78
CA GLN A 195 17.22 13.33 5.46
C GLN A 195 17.38 12.17 4.47
N LYS A 196 16.52 11.15 4.59
CA LYS A 196 16.54 9.94 3.74
C LYS A 196 16.26 10.28 2.27
N VAL A 197 15.46 11.32 2.03
CA VAL A 197 15.20 11.92 0.72
C VAL A 197 15.10 13.44 0.89
N GLN A 198 15.62 14.19 -0.08
CA GLN A 198 15.60 15.67 -0.09
C GLN A 198 14.67 16.19 -1.19
N THR A 199 13.37 15.95 -1.05
CA THR A 199 12.33 16.50 -1.92
C THR A 199 11.45 17.51 -1.17
N PRO A 200 10.94 18.56 -1.83
CA PRO A 200 10.01 19.49 -1.21
C PRO A 200 8.75 18.79 -0.66
N LEU A 201 8.32 17.67 -1.25
CA LEU A 201 7.17 16.87 -0.87
C LEU A 201 7.27 16.33 0.55
N VAL A 202 8.45 15.89 0.97
CA VAL A 202 8.70 15.40 2.33
C VAL A 202 8.53 16.52 3.35
N SER A 203 9.09 17.71 3.06
CA SER A 203 8.94 18.88 3.93
C SER A 203 7.50 19.41 3.95
N PHE A 204 6.83 19.39 2.80
CA PHE A 204 5.43 19.76 2.66
C PHE A 204 4.58 18.84 3.56
N TYR A 205 4.70 17.53 3.41
CA TYR A 205 3.97 16.58 4.22
C TYR A 205 4.27 16.72 5.73
N ALA A 206 5.55 16.83 6.13
CA ALA A 206 5.95 16.95 7.53
C ALA A 206 5.50 18.28 8.21
N MET A 207 5.40 19.38 7.46
CA MET A 207 4.87 20.64 8.02
C MET A 207 3.41 20.50 8.46
N PHE A 208 2.62 19.67 7.78
CA PHE A 208 1.23 19.39 8.17
C PHE A 208 1.15 18.46 9.37
N THR A 209 1.99 17.43 9.47
CA THR A 209 1.96 16.55 10.65
C THR A 209 2.30 17.36 11.91
N LEU A 210 3.35 18.18 11.87
CA LEU A 210 3.70 19.05 12.99
C LEU A 210 2.56 20.02 13.36
N SER A 211 1.97 20.72 12.38
CA SER A 211 0.92 21.71 12.66
C SER A 211 -0.44 21.09 13.00
N PHE A 212 -0.78 19.92 12.46
CA PHE A 212 -2.03 19.21 12.77
C PHE A 212 -1.95 18.55 14.15
N TYR A 213 -0.85 17.85 14.48
CA TYR A 213 -0.68 17.25 15.80
C TYR A 213 -0.49 18.30 16.89
N ASP A 214 0.19 19.42 16.62
CA ASP A 214 0.26 20.55 17.56
C ASP A 214 -1.12 21.16 17.84
N ASN A 215 -1.97 21.35 16.81
CA ASN A 215 -3.32 21.87 17.01
C ASN A 215 -4.23 20.89 17.77
N VAL A 216 -4.16 19.59 17.48
CA VAL A 216 -4.92 18.56 18.22
C VAL A 216 -4.43 18.44 19.67
N TYR A 217 -3.13 18.59 19.94
CA TYR A 217 -2.60 18.63 21.30
C TYR A 217 -2.99 19.92 22.04
N LEU A 218 -3.01 21.07 21.37
CA LEU A 218 -3.45 22.34 21.94
C LEU A 218 -4.95 22.30 22.29
N ASP A 219 -5.80 21.74 21.43
CA ASP A 219 -7.23 21.58 21.71
C ASP A 219 -7.52 20.58 22.85
N GLN A 220 -6.59 19.67 23.15
CA GLN A 220 -6.67 18.77 24.32
C GLN A 220 -6.11 19.37 25.62
N LEU A 221 -5.50 20.55 25.55
CA LEU A 221 -4.98 21.30 26.71
C LEU A 221 -5.89 22.44 27.18
N VAL A 222 -7.09 22.58 26.59
CA VAL A 222 -8.13 23.55 26.97
C VAL A 222 -9.28 22.86 27.73
#